data_AF-A0A2T0BEP5-F1
#
_entry.id   AF-A0A2T0BEP5-F1
#
_cell.length_a   1.000
_cell.length_b   1.000
_cell.length_c   1.000
_cell.angle_alpha   90.00
_cell.angle_beta   90.00
_cell.angle_gamma   90.00
#
_symmetry.space_group_name_H-M   'P 1'
#
loop_
_entity.id
_entity.type
_entity.pdbx_description
1 polymer ?
#
loop_
_entity_poly.entity_id
_entity_poly.type
_entity_poly.pdbx_seq_one_letter_code
_entity_poly.pdbx_strand_id
1 'polypeptide(L)'
;MIYNIYYVMDIKTIKDGIILEEMKIINEYVEKISAEIQEMTTTAESLYEKVDIMKDKVNNFKLSTKQIVGIASQTNMLSLNASIEAARAGEAGKGFAVVATEVKKLSDMSSKVAESTVKDQNEMLKMIVDIYKVADVVNQKSESLKGAIDKISAIVQKANQS
;
A
#
# COMPACT_ATOMS: atom_id res chain seq x y z
N MET A 1 -12.27 -73.50 16.53
CA MET A 1 -11.11 -72.63 16.81
C MET A 1 -10.53 -72.21 15.46
N ILE A 2 -10.93 -71.10 14.83
CA ILE A 2 -10.15 -69.83 14.80
C ILE A 2 -11.03 -68.64 14.34
N TYR A 3 -12.33 -68.83 14.09
CA TYR A 3 -13.17 -67.84 13.37
C TYR A 3 -13.74 -66.65 14.19
N ASN A 4 -13.41 -66.50 15.47
CA ASN A 4 -14.10 -65.52 16.33
C ASN A 4 -13.19 -64.48 17.02
N ILE A 5 -11.94 -64.33 16.57
CA ILE A 5 -11.00 -63.34 17.14
C ILE A 5 -10.98 -62.04 16.30
N TYR A 6 -11.49 -62.05 15.07
CA TYR A 6 -11.43 -60.88 14.18
C TYR A 6 -12.67 -59.98 14.20
N TYR A 7 -13.81 -60.41 14.75
CA TYR A 7 -15.07 -59.66 14.60
C TYR A 7 -15.30 -58.58 15.67
N VAL A 8 -14.41 -58.50 16.67
CA VAL A 8 -14.50 -57.53 17.75
C VAL A 8 -13.21 -56.70 17.80
N MET A 9 -12.87 -56.04 16.70
CA MET A 9 -12.36 -54.68 16.89
C MET A 9 -13.50 -53.93 17.57
N ASP A 10 -13.38 -53.73 18.88
CA ASP A 10 -14.43 -53.14 19.70
C ASP A 10 -14.83 -51.79 19.08
N ILE A 11 -16.12 -51.49 19.01
CA ILE A 11 -16.66 -50.27 18.37
C ILE A 11 -15.99 -49.02 18.94
N LYS A 12 -15.57 -49.08 20.21
CA LYS A 12 -14.76 -48.05 20.87
C LYS A 12 -13.40 -47.84 20.20
N THR A 13 -12.63 -48.90 19.97
CA THR A 13 -11.31 -48.83 19.31
C THR A 13 -11.40 -48.28 17.88
N ILE A 14 -12.46 -48.63 17.15
CA ILE A 14 -12.71 -48.07 15.81
C ILE A 14 -13.00 -46.57 15.89
N LYS A 15 -13.86 -46.14 16.84
CA LYS A 15 -14.16 -44.72 17.07
C LYS A 15 -12.93 -43.92 17.48
N ASP A 16 -12.12 -44.44 18.41
CA ASP A 16 -10.90 -43.78 18.87
C ASP A 16 -9.89 -43.60 17.73
N GLY A 17 -9.78 -44.59 16.82
CA GLY A 17 -8.96 -44.49 15.62
C GLY A 17 -9.43 -43.43 14.62
N ILE A 18 -10.74 -43.34 14.36
CA ILE A 18 -11.32 -42.31 13.48
C ILE A 18 -11.09 -40.91 14.07
N ILE A 19 -11.30 -40.75 15.38
CA ILE A 19 -11.11 -39.48 16.09
C ILE A 19 -9.64 -39.02 16.01
N LEU A 20 -8.68 -39.93 16.14
CA LEU A 20 -7.26 -39.61 15.99
C LEU A 20 -6.89 -39.14 14.57
N GLU A 21 -7.49 -39.75 13.54
CA GLU A 21 -7.29 -39.36 12.15
C GLU A 21 -7.89 -37.96 11.87
N GLU A 22 -9.10 -37.71 12.36
CA GLU A 22 -9.75 -36.39 12.29
C GLU A 22 -8.92 -35.30 13.01
N MET A 23 -8.36 -35.60 14.18
CA MET A 23 -7.49 -34.67 14.91
C MET A 23 -6.19 -34.36 14.18
N LYS A 24 -5.59 -35.37 13.53
CA LYS A 24 -4.40 -35.16 12.72
C LYS A 24 -4.67 -34.19 11.58
N ILE A 25 -5.80 -34.36 10.89
CA ILE A 25 -6.24 -33.46 9.82
C ILE A 25 -6.46 -32.04 10.37
N ILE A 26 -7.15 -31.89 11.51
CA ILE A 26 -7.37 -30.57 12.11
C ILE A 26 -6.04 -29.89 12.48
N ASN A 27 -5.06 -30.62 13.03
CA ASN A 27 -3.74 -30.05 13.34
C ASN A 27 -3.03 -29.54 12.08
N GLU A 28 -3.08 -30.29 10.97
CA GLU A 28 -2.50 -29.85 9.70
C GLU A 28 -3.14 -28.55 9.21
N TYR A 29 -4.47 -28.43 9.29
CA TYR A 29 -5.17 -27.19 8.96
C TYR A 29 -4.83 -26.04 9.92
N VAL A 30 -4.68 -26.31 11.22
CA VAL A 30 -4.28 -25.32 12.23
C VAL A 30 -2.88 -24.77 11.92
N GLU A 31 -1.92 -25.64 11.61
CA GLU A 31 -0.56 -25.23 11.23
C GLU A 31 -0.59 -24.39 9.96
N LYS A 32 -1.35 -24.81 8.94
CA LYS A 32 -1.49 -24.08 7.68
C LYS A 32 -2.09 -22.68 7.90
N ILE A 33 -3.19 -22.57 8.64
CA ILE A 33 -3.83 -21.28 8.92
C ILE A 33 -2.91 -20.39 9.76
N SER A 34 -2.17 -20.97 10.72
CA SER A 34 -1.18 -20.22 11.50
C SER A 34 -0.10 -19.60 10.63
N ALA A 35 0.39 -20.34 9.63
CA ALA A 35 1.36 -19.83 8.66
C ALA A 35 0.77 -18.69 7.82
N GLU A 36 -0.47 -18.84 7.33
CA GLU A 36 -1.16 -17.79 6.56
C GLU A 36 -1.36 -16.51 7.40
N ILE A 37 -1.72 -16.63 8.69
CA ILE A 37 -1.85 -15.49 9.61
C ILE A 37 -0.50 -14.77 9.83
N GLN A 38 0.59 -15.53 9.95
CA GLN A 38 1.93 -14.96 10.08
C GLN A 38 2.33 -14.20 8.82
N GLU A 39 2.01 -14.73 7.63
CA GLU A 39 2.23 -14.06 6.35
C GLU A 39 1.39 -12.77 6.23
N MET A 40 0.12 -12.80 6.66
CA MET A 40 -0.74 -11.61 6.69
C MET A 40 -0.18 -10.52 7.62
N THR A 41 0.33 -10.89 8.80
CA THR A 41 0.94 -9.94 9.75
C THR A 41 2.19 -9.30 9.14
N THR A 42 3.07 -10.12 8.58
CA THR A 42 4.29 -9.66 7.88
C THR A 42 3.95 -8.74 6.70
N THR A 43 2.87 -9.06 5.97
CA THR A 43 2.39 -8.25 4.84
C THR A 43 1.88 -6.88 5.32
N ALA A 44 1.15 -6.84 6.43
CA ALA A 44 0.68 -5.58 7.02
C ALA A 44 1.84 -4.70 7.50
N GLU A 45 2.85 -5.29 8.15
CA GLU A 45 4.08 -4.58 8.55
C GLU A 45 4.83 -4.00 7.34
N SER A 46 5.02 -4.80 6.29
CA SER A 46 5.66 -4.32 5.06
C SER A 46 4.84 -3.21 4.39
N LEU A 47 3.51 -3.30 4.44
CA LEU A 47 2.63 -2.27 3.90
C LEU A 47 2.83 -0.94 4.62
N TYR A 48 2.92 -0.93 5.96
CA TYR A 48 3.22 0.28 6.72
C TYR A 48 4.55 0.91 6.31
N GLU A 49 5.62 0.12 6.21
CA GLU A 49 6.94 0.62 5.79
C GLU A 49 6.88 1.25 4.38
N LYS A 50 6.25 0.56 3.42
CA LYS A 50 6.15 1.05 2.04
C LYS A 50 5.31 2.32 1.94
N VAL A 51 4.24 2.44 2.74
CA VAL A 51 3.38 3.62 2.76
C VAL A 51 4.11 4.81 3.36
N ASP A 52 4.93 4.63 4.39
CA ASP A 52 5.77 5.70 4.94
C ASP A 52 6.80 6.20 3.93
N ILE A 53 7.49 5.27 3.25
CA ILE A 53 8.40 5.64 2.15
C ILE A 53 7.64 6.41 1.06
N MET A 54 6.43 5.99 0.71
CA MET A 54 5.61 6.65 -0.30
C MET A 54 5.23 8.08 0.13
N LYS A 55 4.85 8.27 1.39
CA LYS A 55 4.55 9.58 1.98
C LYS A 55 5.74 10.53 1.87
N ASP A 56 6.92 10.05 2.23
CA ASP A 56 8.15 10.85 2.13
C ASP A 56 8.50 11.20 0.69
N LYS A 57 8.31 10.27 -0.25
CA LYS A 57 8.50 10.53 -1.69
C LYS A 57 7.52 11.56 -2.22
N VAL A 58 6.25 11.51 -1.84
CA VAL A 58 5.24 12.51 -2.23
C VAL A 58 5.59 13.89 -1.67
N ASN A 59 6.04 13.97 -0.41
CA ASN A 59 6.48 15.23 0.19
C ASN A 59 7.70 15.82 -0.52
N ASN A 60 8.71 15.00 -0.83
CA ASN A 60 9.87 15.43 -1.61
C ASN A 60 9.49 15.89 -3.01
N PHE A 61 8.58 15.17 -3.67
CA PHE A 61 8.05 15.57 -4.98
C PHE A 61 7.38 16.96 -4.87
N LYS A 62 6.55 17.18 -3.85
CA LYS A 62 5.88 18.47 -3.62
C LYS A 62 6.86 19.64 -3.51
N LEU A 63 8.02 19.43 -2.87
CA LEU A 63 9.09 20.43 -2.82
C LEU A 63 9.64 20.76 -4.22
N SER A 64 9.95 19.74 -5.02
CA SER A 64 10.42 19.92 -6.40
C SER A 64 9.38 20.64 -7.27
N THR A 65 8.10 20.29 -7.16
CA THR A 65 7.03 20.98 -7.89
C THR A 65 6.91 22.45 -7.48
N LYS A 66 7.05 22.76 -6.18
CA LYS A 66 7.08 24.14 -5.70
C LYS A 66 8.25 24.93 -6.30
N GLN A 67 9.42 24.31 -6.45
CA GLN A 67 10.56 24.92 -7.14
C GLN A 67 10.25 25.19 -8.61
N ILE A 68 9.60 24.25 -9.32
CA ILE A 68 9.18 24.43 -10.72
C ILE A 68 8.21 25.61 -10.85
N VAL A 69 7.22 25.75 -9.96
CA VAL A 69 6.32 26.91 -9.92
C VAL A 69 7.12 28.21 -9.73
N GLY A 70 8.09 28.21 -8.82
CA GLY A 70 8.98 29.35 -8.60
C GLY A 70 9.77 29.74 -9.84
N ILE A 71 10.36 28.76 -10.53
CA ILE A 71 11.09 28.97 -11.78
C ILE A 71 10.16 29.52 -12.86
N ALA A 72 8.99 28.91 -13.04
CA ALA A 72 8.01 29.36 -14.03
C ALA A 72 7.57 30.82 -13.76
N SER A 73 7.34 31.18 -12.49
CA SER A 73 7.02 32.56 -12.10
C SER A 73 8.16 33.54 -12.42
N GLN A 74 9.40 33.17 -12.12
CA GLN A 74 10.57 34.00 -12.45
C GLN A 74 10.76 34.14 -13.97
N THR A 75 10.59 33.05 -14.73
CA THR A 75 10.64 33.06 -16.19
C THR A 75 9.53 33.93 -16.77
N ASN A 76 8.33 33.89 -16.20
CA ASN A 76 7.23 34.78 -16.60
C ASN A 76 7.61 36.25 -16.36
N MET A 77 8.18 36.60 -15.20
CA MET A 77 8.66 37.97 -14.95
C MET A 77 9.79 38.41 -15.91
N LEU A 78 10.75 37.53 -16.19
CA LEU A 78 11.84 37.81 -17.12
C LEU A 78 11.32 38.04 -18.54
N SER A 79 10.37 37.21 -18.99
CA SER A 79 9.75 37.36 -20.31
C SER A 79 8.94 38.66 -20.41
N LEU A 80 8.23 39.04 -19.34
CA LEU A 80 7.53 40.33 -19.28
C LEU A 80 8.52 41.51 -19.42
N ASN A 81 9.62 41.49 -18.67
CA ASN A 81 10.66 42.53 -18.78
C ASN A 81 11.25 42.58 -20.19
N ALA A 82 11.51 41.42 -20.80
CA ALA A 82 11.99 41.34 -22.18
C ALA A 82 10.96 41.89 -23.18
N SER A 83 9.65 41.62 -23.00
CA SER A 83 8.59 42.20 -23.82
C SER A 83 8.54 43.73 -23.70
N ILE A 84 8.73 44.28 -22.50
CA ILE A 84 8.74 45.73 -22.27
C ILE A 84 9.95 46.37 -22.98
N GLU A 85 11.14 45.79 -22.85
CA GLU A 85 12.35 46.34 -23.49
C GLU A 85 12.30 46.18 -25.02
N ALA A 86 11.73 45.09 -25.52
CA ALA A 86 11.48 44.89 -26.95
C ALA A 86 10.51 45.96 -27.51
N ALA A 87 9.45 46.30 -26.76
CA ALA A 87 8.55 47.39 -27.15
C ALA A 87 9.26 48.75 -27.14
N ARG A 88 10.15 48.99 -26.17
CA ARG A 88 10.94 50.22 -26.05
C ARG A 88 11.92 50.40 -27.21
N ALA A 89 12.50 49.31 -27.72
CA ALA A 89 13.39 49.31 -28.88
C ALA A 89 12.65 49.53 -30.23
N GLY A 90 11.31 49.58 -30.24
CA GLY A 90 10.51 49.82 -31.43
C GLY A 90 10.72 48.76 -32.52
N GLU A 91 10.99 49.20 -33.75
CA GLU A 91 11.21 48.30 -34.90
C GLU A 91 12.37 47.32 -34.68
N ALA A 92 13.45 47.75 -34.02
CA ALA A 92 14.61 46.90 -33.73
C ALA A 92 14.30 45.77 -32.74
N GLY A 93 13.23 45.91 -31.94
CA GLY A 93 12.84 44.94 -30.92
C GLY A 93 11.84 43.87 -31.38
N LYS A 94 11.32 43.94 -32.62
CA LYS A 94 10.24 43.04 -33.09
C LYS A 94 10.58 41.55 -32.95
N GLY A 95 11.79 41.14 -33.29
CA GLY A 95 12.24 39.75 -33.13
C GLY A 95 12.27 39.30 -31.67
N PHE A 96 12.78 40.17 -30.77
CA PHE A 96 12.81 39.91 -29.34
C PHE A 96 11.41 39.85 -28.72
N ALA A 97 10.46 40.65 -29.22
CA ALA A 97 9.07 40.62 -28.75
C ALA A 97 8.39 39.26 -28.99
N VAL A 98 8.67 38.63 -30.14
CA VAL A 98 8.16 37.28 -30.46
C VAL A 98 8.73 36.25 -29.50
N VAL A 99 10.05 36.26 -29.27
CA VAL A 99 10.70 35.34 -28.33
C VAL A 99 10.16 35.53 -26.92
N ALA A 100 10.03 36.77 -26.44
CA ALA A 100 9.51 37.07 -25.11
C ALA A 100 8.06 36.55 -24.94
N THR A 101 7.23 36.67 -25.97
CA THR A 101 5.84 36.14 -25.96
C THR A 101 5.82 34.61 -25.87
N GLU A 102 6.70 33.92 -26.60
CA GLU A 102 6.74 32.45 -26.53
C GLU A 102 7.28 31.96 -25.19
N VAL A 103 8.31 32.62 -24.64
CA VAL A 103 8.82 32.31 -23.29
C VAL A 103 7.74 32.50 -22.23
N LYS A 104 6.95 33.58 -22.32
CA LYS A 104 5.81 33.83 -21.43
C LYS A 104 4.80 32.68 -21.48
N LYS A 105 4.43 32.26 -22.69
CA LYS A 105 3.50 31.15 -22.89
C LYS A 105 4.04 29.85 -22.31
N LEU A 106 5.33 29.55 -22.49
CA LEU A 106 5.99 28.37 -21.90
C LEU A 106 5.97 28.42 -20.37
N SER A 107 6.21 29.58 -19.75
CA SER A 107 6.12 29.73 -18.29
C SER A 107 4.69 29.57 -17.76
N ASP A 108 3.69 30.08 -18.48
CA ASP A 108 2.29 29.93 -18.08
C ASP A 108 1.85 28.46 -18.16
N MET A 109 2.25 27.76 -19.22
CA MET A 109 1.99 26.31 -19.34
C MET A 109 2.70 25.52 -18.24
N SER A 110 3.96 25.84 -17.94
CA SER A 110 4.72 25.18 -16.87
C SER A 110 4.05 25.35 -15.52
N SER A 111 3.52 26.55 -15.23
CA SER A 111 2.78 26.83 -14.00
C SER A 111 1.51 25.98 -13.90
N LYS A 112 0.71 25.92 -14.97
CA LYS A 112 -0.52 25.10 -15.01
C LYS A 112 -0.26 23.61 -14.80
N VAL A 113 0.78 23.07 -15.44
CA VAL A 113 1.16 21.66 -15.28
C VAL A 113 1.59 21.40 -13.83
N ALA A 114 2.40 22.30 -13.25
CA ALA A 114 2.83 22.17 -11.86
C ALA A 114 1.64 22.25 -10.89
N GLU A 115 0.67 23.13 -11.11
CA GLU A 115 -0.57 23.21 -10.31
C GLU A 115 -1.39 21.92 -10.38
N SER A 116 -1.59 21.36 -11.57
CA SER A 116 -2.24 20.04 -11.72
C SER A 116 -1.48 18.95 -10.97
N THR A 117 -0.14 18.98 -11.04
CA THR A 117 0.70 18.00 -10.37
C THR A 117 0.58 18.10 -8.84
N VAL A 118 0.43 19.31 -8.29
CA VAL A 118 0.13 19.52 -6.85
C VAL A 118 -1.23 18.93 -6.46
N LYS A 119 -2.24 19.03 -7.33
CA LYS A 119 -3.53 18.40 -7.09
C LYS A 119 -3.38 16.87 -6.98
N ASP A 120 -2.71 16.26 -7.95
CA ASP A 120 -2.48 14.81 -7.99
C ASP A 120 -1.69 14.33 -6.75
N GLN A 121 -0.68 15.09 -6.31
CA GLN A 121 0.05 14.82 -5.07
C GLN A 121 -0.85 14.80 -3.83
N ASN A 122 -1.79 15.75 -3.74
CA ASN A 122 -2.72 15.78 -2.61
C ASN A 122 -3.70 14.60 -2.65
N GLU A 123 -4.09 14.13 -3.83
CA GLU A 123 -4.87 12.90 -4.00
C GLU A 123 -4.06 11.67 -3.58
N MET A 124 -2.77 11.60 -3.94
CA MET A 124 -1.86 10.56 -3.47
C MET A 124 -1.74 10.52 -1.94
N LEU A 125 -1.65 11.67 -1.28
CA LEU A 125 -1.64 11.72 0.19
C LEU A 125 -2.93 11.18 0.82
N LYS A 126 -4.08 11.39 0.18
CA LYS A 126 -5.35 10.78 0.64
C LYS A 126 -5.32 9.26 0.46
N MET A 127 -4.87 8.76 -0.70
CA MET A 127 -4.74 7.33 -0.95
C MET A 127 -3.80 6.66 0.07
N ILE A 128 -2.70 7.32 0.44
CA ILE A 128 -1.78 6.87 1.50
C ILE A 128 -2.52 6.64 2.83
N VAL A 129 -3.39 7.58 3.23
CA VAL A 129 -4.20 7.45 4.46
C VAL A 129 -5.17 6.27 4.37
N ASP A 130 -5.74 6.01 3.20
CA ASP A 130 -6.65 4.87 3.02
C ASP A 130 -5.90 3.54 3.03
N ILE A 131 -4.68 3.47 2.48
CA ILE A 131 -3.84 2.28 2.59
C ILE A 131 -3.45 2.00 4.06
N TYR A 132 -3.17 3.04 4.85
CA TYR A 132 -2.96 2.91 6.29
C TYR A 132 -4.14 2.22 6.99
N LYS A 133 -5.39 2.60 6.65
CA LYS A 133 -6.58 1.95 7.21
C LYS A 133 -6.70 0.49 6.78
N VAL A 134 -6.35 0.17 5.53
CA VAL A 134 -6.35 -1.21 5.04
C VAL A 134 -5.34 -2.06 5.82
N ALA A 135 -4.13 -1.55 6.04
CA ALA A 135 -3.10 -2.23 6.83
C ALA A 135 -3.59 -2.51 8.26
N ASP A 136 -4.24 -1.55 8.90
CA ASP A 136 -4.80 -1.68 10.24
C ASP A 136 -5.91 -2.76 10.29
N VAL A 137 -6.81 -2.76 9.32
CA VAL A 137 -7.86 -3.79 9.20
C VAL A 137 -7.25 -5.19 9.00
N VAL A 138 -6.20 -5.32 8.18
CA VAL A 138 -5.51 -6.60 7.98
C VAL A 138 -4.90 -7.06 9.30
N ASN A 139 -4.20 -6.18 10.03
CA ASN A 139 -3.57 -6.53 11.29
C ASN A 139 -4.58 -6.95 12.37
N GLN A 140 -5.68 -6.20 12.54
CA GLN A 140 -6.75 -6.54 13.48
C GLN A 140 -7.41 -7.88 13.17
N LYS A 141 -7.61 -8.18 11.88
CA LYS A 141 -8.13 -9.48 11.44
C LYS A 141 -7.14 -10.61 11.69
N SER A 142 -5.85 -10.40 11.45
CA SER A 142 -4.79 -11.37 11.76
C SER A 142 -4.75 -11.70 13.26
N GLU A 143 -4.84 -10.70 14.13
CA GLU A 143 -4.89 -10.90 15.59
C GLU A 143 -6.14 -11.68 16.02
N SER A 144 -7.29 -11.34 15.46
CA SER A 144 -8.55 -12.05 15.75
C SER A 144 -8.50 -13.51 15.30
N LEU A 145 -7.94 -13.78 14.12
CA LEU A 145 -7.74 -15.13 13.59
C LEU A 145 -6.74 -15.92 14.44
N LYS A 146 -5.64 -15.29 14.88
CA LYS A 146 -4.67 -15.91 15.78
C LYS A 146 -5.34 -16.37 17.07
N GLY A 147 -6.12 -15.51 17.71
CA GLY A 147 -6.86 -15.88 18.92
C GLY A 147 -7.90 -16.99 18.71
N ALA A 148 -8.50 -17.09 17.52
CA ALA A 148 -9.38 -18.20 17.17
C ALA A 148 -8.61 -19.51 17.00
N ILE A 149 -7.45 -19.47 16.35
CA ILE A 149 -6.57 -20.63 16.15
C ILE A 149 -5.99 -21.13 17.48
N ASP A 150 -5.58 -20.24 18.37
CA ASP A 150 -5.09 -20.62 19.71
C ASP A 150 -6.16 -21.41 20.49
N LYS A 151 -7.44 -21.01 20.37
CA LYS A 151 -8.57 -21.74 20.97
C LYS A 151 -8.77 -23.12 20.34
N ILE A 152 -8.68 -23.23 19.00
CA ILE A 152 -8.80 -24.51 18.29
C ILE A 152 -7.66 -25.44 18.69
N SER A 153 -6.42 -24.93 18.69
CA SER A 153 -5.24 -25.69 19.10
C SER A 153 -5.38 -26.24 20.53
N ALA A 154 -5.88 -25.41 21.46
CA ALA A 154 -6.15 -25.85 22.83
C ALA A 154 -7.23 -26.95 22.92
N ILE A 155 -8.27 -26.91 22.07
CA ILE A 155 -9.30 -27.96 22.01
C ILE A 155 -8.69 -29.27 21.50
N VAL A 156 -7.91 -29.21 20.41
CA VAL A 156 -7.28 -30.40 19.81
C VAL A 156 -6.28 -31.04 20.78
N GLN A 157 -5.48 -30.25 21.49
CA GLN A 157 -4.55 -30.76 22.50
C GLN A 157 -5.25 -31.49 23.65
N LYS A 158 -6.35 -30.94 24.17
CA LYS A 158 -7.13 -31.61 25.24
C LYS A 158 -7.73 -32.93 24.76
N ALA A 159 -8.18 -32.96 23.52
CA ALA A 159 -8.84 -34.12 22.95
C ALA A 159 -7.83 -35.24 22.58
N ASN A 160 -6.58 -34.90 22.25
CA ASN A 160 -5.47 -35.86 22.12
C ASN A 160 -5.01 -36.49 23.45
N GLN A 161 -5.33 -35.87 24.59
CA GLN A 161 -4.95 -36.35 25.94
C GLN A 161 -6.07 -37.15 26.63
N SER A 162 -7.26 -37.22 26.01
CA SER A 162 -8.46 -37.89 26.55
C SER A 162 -8.62 -39.29 25.96
#